data_AF-A0A1V5PIX6-F1
#
_entry.id   AF-A0A1V5PIX6-F1
#
_cell.length_a   1.000
_cell.length_b   1.000
_cell.length_c   1.000
_cell.angle_alpha   90.00
_cell.angle_beta   90.00
_cell.angle_gamma   90.00
#
_symmetry.space_group_name_H-M   'P 1'
#
loop_
_entity.id
_entity.type
_entity.pdbx_description
1 polymer ?
#
loop_
_entity_poly.entity_id
_entity_poly.type
_entity_poly.pdbx_seq_one_letter_code
_entity_poly.pdbx_strand_id
1 'polypeptide(L)'
;MITSCSSAWMKYVEQFYPDLLDNVSTCKSPMSMLSSMIKTYFADKIKVDPKNIRSVAVMCCTAKKYEAERPELMVRGMKATDYVVTTREIAWMIKSSGIDFVNIKGENFDRPLGLSSGAGTLFGVSGGVMEAALRTAYELYTAETLIDIELESLRGFQSIKEGKIVMDGKEIRVAVAHGLGNASTILDIVRKDPDRYHFIEIMGCPGGCIGGGGQPYAGSNSMPLDEELLKKRAESLYSIDRQRTFRRSHANPDIQRLYREFLGRPLSPLSHELLHTHYKLHEPKGIISSDIKAKY
;
A
#
# COMPACT_ATOMS: atom_id res chain seq x y z
N MET A 1 6.24 14.65 -2.42
CA MET A 1 5.32 13.75 -1.68
C MET A 1 5.91 12.35 -1.58
N ILE A 2 5.68 11.64 -0.48
CA ILE A 2 6.14 10.26 -0.24
C ILE A 2 4.93 9.36 0.04
N THR A 3 4.90 8.13 -0.47
CA THR A 3 3.79 7.19 -0.20
C THR A 3 3.73 6.75 1.27
N SER A 4 2.55 6.31 1.71
CA SER A 4 2.26 5.98 3.12
C SER A 4 1.71 4.55 3.35
N CYS A 5 1.63 3.72 2.30
CA CYS A 5 0.90 2.45 2.37
C CYS A 5 1.68 1.31 3.06
N SER A 6 3.01 1.39 3.13
CA SER A 6 3.87 0.38 3.74
C SER A 6 4.06 0.66 5.23
N SER A 7 3.48 -0.18 6.09
CA SER A 7 3.48 0.04 7.56
C SER A 7 4.89 -0.01 8.17
N ALA A 8 5.79 -0.80 7.59
CA ALA A 8 7.19 -0.86 8.00
C ALA A 8 7.93 0.46 7.68
N TRP A 9 7.67 1.04 6.51
CA TRP A 9 8.15 2.37 6.14
C TRP A 9 7.58 3.45 7.07
N MET A 10 6.28 3.42 7.37
CA MET A 10 5.67 4.39 8.28
C MET A 10 6.33 4.40 9.65
N LYS A 11 6.55 3.23 10.25
CA LYS A 11 7.27 3.15 11.52
C LYS A 11 8.70 3.70 11.43
N TYR A 12 9.38 3.48 10.30
CA TYR A 12 10.75 3.94 10.09
C TYR A 12 10.83 5.47 9.96
N VAL A 13 9.97 6.10 9.15
CA VAL A 13 9.95 7.56 9.00
C VAL A 13 9.59 8.26 10.32
N GLU A 14 8.64 7.72 11.08
CA GLU A 14 8.25 8.28 12.39
C GLU A 14 9.40 8.28 13.41
N GLN A 15 10.37 7.36 13.27
CA GLN A 15 11.48 7.19 14.21
C GLN A 15 12.79 7.85 13.78
N PHE A 16 13.09 7.85 12.48
CA PHE A 16 14.41 8.23 11.95
C PHE A 16 14.38 9.44 11.01
N TYR A 17 13.21 9.76 10.43
CA TYR A 17 13.03 10.89 9.51
C TYR A 17 11.76 11.70 9.85
N PRO A 18 11.55 12.08 11.13
CA PRO A 18 10.33 12.77 11.56
C PRO A 18 10.17 14.15 10.91
N ASP A 19 11.27 14.79 10.52
CA ASP A 19 11.34 16.04 9.77
C ASP A 19 10.71 15.96 8.38
N LEU A 20 10.57 14.74 7.81
CA LEU A 20 9.98 14.52 6.49
C LEU A 20 8.50 14.06 6.57
N LEU A 21 7.88 14.02 7.76
CA LEU A 21 6.50 13.55 7.93
C LEU A 21 5.48 14.39 7.16
N ASP A 22 5.69 15.70 7.06
CA ASP A 22 4.80 16.61 6.31
C ASP A 22 4.81 16.34 4.80
N ASN A 23 5.84 15.66 4.28
CA ASN A 23 5.92 15.25 2.88
C ASN A 23 5.22 13.91 2.63
N VAL A 24 4.81 13.17 3.67
CA VAL A 24 4.15 11.87 3.53
C VAL A 24 2.67 12.06 3.19
N SER A 25 2.17 11.23 2.27
CA SER A 25 0.77 11.20 1.91
C SER A 25 -0.12 10.93 3.13
N THR A 26 -1.15 11.75 3.31
CA THR A 26 -2.13 11.57 4.40
C THR A 26 -3.07 10.39 4.14
N CYS A 27 -3.05 9.77 2.95
CA CYS A 27 -3.87 8.61 2.65
C CYS A 27 -3.59 7.45 3.63
N LYS A 28 -4.64 6.79 4.12
CA LYS A 28 -4.54 5.48 4.78
C LYS A 28 -4.03 4.43 3.80
N SER A 29 -3.54 3.29 4.30
CA SER A 29 -3.22 2.17 3.42
C SER A 29 -4.47 1.50 2.84
N PRO A 30 -4.38 0.73 1.75
CA PRO A 30 -5.52 0.01 1.18
C PRO A 30 -6.28 -0.89 2.19
N MET A 31 -5.56 -1.54 3.12
CA MET A 31 -6.17 -2.34 4.18
C MET A 31 -7.08 -1.49 5.08
N SER A 32 -6.55 -0.35 5.51
CA SER A 32 -7.21 0.55 6.44
C SER A 32 -8.36 1.31 5.76
N MET A 33 -8.19 1.71 4.49
CA MET A 33 -9.25 2.28 3.66
C MET A 33 -10.40 1.29 3.47
N LEU A 34 -10.10 0.05 3.07
CA LEU A 34 -11.12 -0.98 2.87
C LEU A 34 -11.89 -1.28 4.16
N SER A 35 -11.15 -1.43 5.27
CA SER A 35 -11.76 -1.70 6.57
C SER A 35 -12.64 -0.55 7.07
N SER A 36 -12.25 0.69 6.79
CA SER A 36 -13.07 1.88 7.05
C SER A 36 -14.40 1.81 6.27
N MET A 37 -14.36 1.44 4.98
CA MET A 37 -15.56 1.29 4.15
C MET A 37 -16.44 0.12 4.60
N ILE A 38 -15.85 -0.97 5.08
CA ILE A 38 -16.60 -2.11 5.64
C ILE A 38 -17.40 -1.69 6.88
N LYS A 39 -16.78 -0.93 7.79
CA LYS A 39 -17.38 -0.49 9.06
C LYS A 39 -18.28 0.74 8.94
N THR A 40 -18.35 1.35 7.76
CA THR A 40 -19.20 2.52 7.49
C THR A 40 -20.16 2.21 6.36
N TYR A 41 -19.78 2.51 5.12
CA TYR A 41 -20.61 2.34 3.94
C TYR A 41 -21.26 0.96 3.82
N PHE A 42 -20.50 -0.13 4.00
CA PHE A 42 -21.07 -1.47 3.89
C PHE A 42 -22.02 -1.80 5.06
N ALA A 43 -21.63 -1.47 6.28
CA ALA A 43 -22.46 -1.65 7.47
C ALA A 43 -23.82 -0.93 7.35
N ASP A 44 -23.80 0.32 6.90
CA ASP A 44 -25.00 1.12 6.65
C ASP A 44 -25.86 0.49 5.55
N LYS A 45 -25.23 0.01 4.46
CA LYS A 45 -25.92 -0.61 3.33
C LYS A 45 -26.65 -1.90 3.70
N ILE A 46 -26.05 -2.73 4.55
CA ILE A 46 -26.68 -3.98 5.03
C ILE A 46 -27.50 -3.78 6.31
N LYS A 47 -27.56 -2.55 6.84
CA LYS A 47 -28.28 -2.18 8.07
C LYS A 47 -27.87 -3.00 9.30
N VAL A 48 -26.56 -3.19 9.46
CA VAL A 48 -25.97 -3.91 10.61
C VAL A 48 -25.12 -2.96 11.43
N ASP A 49 -25.20 -3.03 12.76
CA ASP A 49 -24.30 -2.29 13.64
C ASP A 49 -22.84 -2.66 13.33
N PRO A 50 -21.96 -1.69 13.00
CA PRO A 50 -20.54 -1.94 12.72
C PRO A 50 -19.81 -2.75 13.79
N LYS A 51 -20.27 -2.69 15.05
CA LYS A 51 -19.73 -3.50 16.16
C LYS A 51 -19.94 -4.99 16.00
N ASN A 52 -20.95 -5.39 15.22
CA ASN A 52 -21.27 -6.79 14.91
C ASN A 52 -20.52 -7.31 13.68
N ILE A 53 -19.80 -6.44 12.96
CA ILE A 53 -18.96 -6.83 11.83
C ILE A 53 -17.55 -7.12 12.36
N ARG A 54 -16.90 -8.17 11.86
CA ARG A 54 -15.47 -8.44 12.07
C ARG A 54 -14.73 -8.37 10.74
N SER A 55 -13.90 -7.35 10.58
CA SER A 55 -13.04 -7.15 9.41
C SER A 55 -11.71 -7.88 9.65
N VAL A 56 -11.48 -8.94 8.88
CA VAL A 56 -10.24 -9.74 8.93
C VAL A 56 -9.45 -9.50 7.65
N ALA A 57 -8.20 -9.09 7.79
CA ALA A 57 -7.30 -8.84 6.66
C ALA A 57 -6.25 -9.94 6.54
N VAL A 58 -6.16 -10.57 5.37
CA VAL A 58 -5.07 -11.50 5.02
C VAL A 58 -3.96 -10.69 4.35
N MET A 59 -2.76 -10.71 4.92
CA MET A 59 -1.65 -9.85 4.51
C MET A 59 -0.35 -10.61 4.34
N CYS A 60 0.47 -10.21 3.37
CA CYS A 60 1.84 -10.71 3.21
C CYS A 60 2.85 -10.08 4.19
N CYS A 61 2.39 -9.26 5.15
CA CYS A 61 3.23 -8.42 5.99
C CYS A 61 2.85 -8.55 7.47
N THR A 62 3.86 -8.70 8.34
CA THR A 62 3.67 -8.67 9.79
C THR A 62 3.43 -7.26 10.32
N ALA A 63 4.02 -6.22 9.70
CA ALA A 63 3.84 -4.83 10.12
C ALA A 63 2.39 -4.33 9.95
N LYS A 64 1.57 -5.00 9.12
CA LYS A 64 0.13 -4.72 9.01
C LYS A 64 -0.63 -5.05 10.30
N LYS A 65 -0.17 -6.03 11.10
CA LYS A 65 -0.72 -6.27 12.44
C LYS A 65 -0.53 -5.03 13.33
N TYR A 66 0.66 -4.43 13.32
CA TYR A 66 0.91 -3.19 14.04
C TYR A 66 0.05 -2.03 13.52
N GLU A 67 -0.09 -1.88 12.19
CA GLU A 67 -0.95 -0.85 11.60
C GLU A 67 -2.40 -0.95 12.10
N ALA A 68 -2.97 -2.16 12.16
CA ALA A 68 -4.34 -2.37 12.60
C ALA A 68 -4.59 -1.96 14.07
N GLU A 69 -3.55 -1.89 14.90
CA GLU A 69 -3.65 -1.47 16.31
C GLU A 69 -3.44 0.05 16.51
N ARG A 70 -3.16 0.82 15.45
CA ARG A 70 -2.87 2.26 15.57
C ARG A 70 -4.14 3.05 15.95
N PRO A 71 -4.15 3.81 17.06
CA PRO A 71 -5.33 4.58 17.48
C PRO A 71 -5.85 5.58 16.45
N GLU A 72 -4.96 6.25 15.72
CA GLU A 72 -5.27 7.21 14.66
C GLU A 72 -5.90 6.57 13.41
N LEU A 73 -5.83 5.24 13.28
CA LEU A 73 -6.49 4.49 12.21
C LEU A 73 -7.86 3.95 12.62
N MET A 74 -8.29 4.20 13.86
CA MET A 74 -9.67 3.93 14.27
C MET A 74 -10.65 4.80 13.47
N VAL A 75 -11.85 4.26 13.28
CA VAL A 75 -12.93 4.93 12.56
C VAL A 75 -14.08 5.09 13.53
N ARG A 76 -14.41 6.36 13.84
CA ARG A 76 -15.50 6.72 14.77
C ARG A 76 -15.42 5.99 16.11
N GLY A 77 -14.22 5.94 16.69
CA GLY A 77 -13.96 5.29 17.98
C GLY A 77 -13.95 3.76 17.93
N MET A 78 -14.00 3.15 16.75
CA MET A 78 -13.93 1.69 16.57
C MET A 78 -12.68 1.30 15.80
N LYS A 79 -12.15 0.12 16.12
CA LYS A 79 -11.08 -0.49 15.32
C LYS A 79 -11.61 -0.83 13.94
N ALA A 80 -10.97 -0.30 12.89
CA ALA A 80 -11.41 -0.55 11.51
C ALA A 80 -11.12 -1.99 11.09
N THR A 81 -9.87 -2.45 11.28
CA THR A 81 -9.43 -3.82 10.99
C THR A 81 -9.33 -4.59 12.30
N ASP A 82 -10.23 -5.54 12.54
CA ASP A 82 -10.28 -6.27 13.81
C ASP A 82 -9.08 -7.21 13.96
N TYR A 83 -8.76 -7.97 12.90
CA TYR A 83 -7.69 -8.94 12.89
C TYR A 83 -6.87 -8.86 11.61
N VAL A 84 -5.57 -9.09 11.73
CA VAL A 84 -4.66 -9.27 10.59
C VAL A 84 -3.99 -10.63 10.71
N VAL A 85 -4.16 -11.47 9.69
CA VAL A 85 -3.50 -12.76 9.57
C VAL A 85 -2.55 -12.73 8.39
N THR A 86 -1.43 -13.42 8.52
CA THR A 86 -0.40 -13.51 7.49
C THR A 86 -0.75 -14.57 6.46
N THR A 87 -0.11 -14.52 5.28
CA THR A 87 -0.17 -15.61 4.28
C THR A 87 0.18 -16.97 4.91
N ARG A 88 1.14 -17.01 5.84
CA ARG A 88 1.46 -18.25 6.58
C ARG A 88 0.33 -18.69 7.50
N GLU A 89 -0.21 -17.79 8.32
CA GLU A 89 -1.27 -18.12 9.28
C GLU A 89 -2.54 -18.63 8.58
N ILE A 90 -2.98 -17.99 7.49
CA ILE A 90 -4.14 -18.47 6.71
C ILE A 90 -3.85 -19.83 6.06
N ALA A 91 -2.64 -20.05 5.54
CA ALA A 91 -2.25 -21.33 4.95
C ALA A 91 -2.27 -22.47 5.99
N TRP A 92 -1.85 -22.18 7.23
CA TRP A 92 -1.98 -23.13 8.33
C TRP A 92 -3.43 -23.41 8.70
N MET A 93 -4.27 -22.37 8.80
CA MET A 93 -5.71 -22.53 9.08
C MET A 93 -6.41 -23.42 8.05
N ILE A 94 -6.13 -23.21 6.76
CA ILE A 94 -6.69 -24.03 5.66
C ILE A 94 -6.26 -25.50 5.81
N LYS A 95 -4.97 -25.76 6.03
CA LYS A 95 -4.44 -27.12 6.22
C LYS A 95 -5.02 -27.81 7.45
N SER A 96 -5.08 -27.10 8.59
CA SER A 96 -5.63 -27.62 9.84
C SER A 96 -7.13 -27.89 9.76
N SER A 97 -7.84 -27.25 8.81
CA SER A 97 -9.27 -27.49 8.56
C SER A 97 -9.52 -28.66 7.60
N GLY A 98 -8.48 -29.33 7.11
CA GLY A 98 -8.61 -30.46 6.17
C GLY A 98 -9.06 -30.05 4.76
N ILE A 99 -8.94 -28.78 4.39
CA ILE A 99 -9.35 -28.27 3.07
C ILE A 99 -8.29 -28.59 2.03
N ASP A 100 -8.67 -29.29 0.97
CA ASP A 100 -7.82 -29.48 -0.22
C ASP A 100 -7.83 -28.21 -1.08
N PHE A 101 -6.96 -27.27 -0.73
CA PHE A 101 -6.85 -25.99 -1.42
C PHE A 101 -6.37 -26.11 -2.87
N VAL A 102 -5.64 -27.19 -3.21
CA VAL A 102 -5.10 -27.36 -4.57
C VAL A 102 -6.21 -27.73 -5.54
N ASN A 103 -7.17 -28.55 -5.08
CA ASN A 103 -8.25 -29.08 -5.93
C ASN A 103 -9.61 -28.43 -5.69
N ILE A 104 -9.71 -27.43 -4.81
CA ILE A 104 -10.97 -26.72 -4.58
C ILE A 104 -11.45 -26.00 -5.84
N LYS A 105 -12.75 -26.03 -6.10
CA LYS A 105 -13.36 -25.29 -7.20
C LYS A 105 -13.27 -23.79 -6.91
N GLY A 106 -12.77 -23.02 -7.88
CA GLY A 106 -12.75 -21.56 -7.78
C GLY A 106 -14.15 -20.96 -7.77
N GLU A 107 -14.33 -19.90 -6.99
CA GLU A 107 -15.57 -19.11 -6.89
C GLU A 107 -15.27 -17.63 -7.08
N ASN A 108 -16.31 -16.86 -7.40
CA ASN A 108 -16.21 -15.41 -7.50
C ASN A 108 -16.24 -14.79 -6.09
N PHE A 109 -15.44 -13.74 -5.90
CA PHE A 109 -15.55 -12.92 -4.69
C PHE A 109 -16.91 -12.25 -4.59
N ASP A 110 -17.39 -12.10 -3.35
CA ASP A 110 -18.47 -11.18 -3.03
C ASP A 110 -18.10 -9.75 -3.47
N ARG A 111 -19.12 -8.94 -3.73
CA ARG A 111 -18.96 -7.55 -4.18
C ARG A 111 -19.56 -6.56 -3.19
N PRO A 112 -19.21 -6.61 -1.88
CA PRO A 112 -19.77 -5.66 -0.90
C PRO A 112 -19.35 -4.22 -1.22
N LEU A 113 -18.14 -4.05 -1.77
CA LEU A 113 -17.53 -2.78 -2.15
C LEU A 113 -17.11 -2.73 -3.64
N GLY A 114 -17.52 -3.74 -4.41
CA GLY A 114 -17.24 -3.83 -5.85
C GLY A 114 -16.02 -4.66 -6.24
N LEU A 115 -15.60 -4.50 -7.50
CA LEU A 115 -14.46 -5.18 -8.11
C LEU A 115 -13.14 -4.43 -7.85
N SER A 116 -12.02 -5.13 -7.92
CA SER A 116 -10.68 -4.51 -7.96
C SER A 116 -10.26 -4.24 -9.41
N SER A 117 -9.64 -3.08 -9.66
CA SER A 117 -8.99 -2.75 -10.94
C SER A 117 -7.57 -3.35 -11.00
N GLY A 118 -7.02 -3.55 -12.20
CA GLY A 118 -5.65 -4.02 -12.41
C GLY A 118 -4.59 -3.16 -11.69
N ALA A 119 -4.75 -1.83 -11.68
CA ALA A 119 -3.90 -0.92 -10.90
C ALA A 119 -3.84 -1.27 -9.40
N GLY A 120 -4.94 -1.76 -8.82
CA GLY A 120 -4.98 -2.19 -7.41
C GLY A 120 -4.21 -3.50 -7.18
N THR A 121 -4.14 -4.37 -8.20
CA THR A 121 -3.36 -5.61 -8.14
C THR A 121 -1.85 -5.34 -8.13
N LEU A 122 -1.39 -4.29 -8.80
CA LEU A 122 0.04 -3.94 -8.87
C LEU A 122 0.62 -3.44 -7.54
N PHE A 123 -0.20 -3.06 -6.55
CA PHE A 123 0.29 -2.63 -5.23
C PHE A 123 1.19 -3.65 -4.52
N GLY A 124 1.11 -4.93 -4.92
CA GLY A 124 1.95 -5.99 -4.36
C GLY A 124 3.42 -5.94 -4.77
N VAL A 125 3.76 -5.29 -5.89
CA VAL A 125 5.13 -5.16 -6.41
C VAL A 125 5.70 -3.76 -6.14
N SER A 126 7.02 -3.66 -5.96
CA SER A 126 7.70 -2.36 -5.87
C SER A 126 7.56 -1.58 -7.18
N GLY A 127 7.08 -0.35 -7.09
CA GLY A 127 6.78 0.54 -8.22
C GLY A 127 5.31 0.52 -8.67
N GLY A 128 4.52 -0.45 -8.18
CA GLY A 128 3.12 -0.57 -8.60
C GLY A 128 2.20 0.51 -8.01
N VAL A 129 2.52 1.03 -6.81
CA VAL A 129 1.75 2.12 -6.20
C VAL A 129 2.03 3.43 -6.94
N MET A 130 3.31 3.69 -7.23
CA MET A 130 3.79 4.79 -8.06
C MET A 130 3.11 4.76 -9.43
N GLU A 131 3.16 3.62 -10.14
CA GLU A 131 2.54 3.46 -11.46
C GLU A 131 1.02 3.71 -11.42
N ALA A 132 0.31 3.14 -10.44
CA ALA A 132 -1.13 3.34 -10.28
C ALA A 132 -1.52 4.80 -9.98
N ALA A 133 -0.75 5.49 -9.13
CA ALA A 133 -0.98 6.88 -8.79
C ALA A 133 -0.68 7.81 -9.97
N LEU A 134 0.44 7.61 -10.66
CA LEU A 134 0.82 8.41 -11.84
C LEU A 134 -0.19 8.24 -12.98
N ARG A 135 -0.68 7.02 -13.25
CA ARG A 135 -1.75 6.80 -14.25
C ARG A 135 -2.97 7.66 -13.99
N THR A 136 -3.40 7.79 -12.73
CA THR A 136 -4.57 8.61 -12.40
C THR A 136 -4.25 10.10 -12.38
N ALA A 137 -3.10 10.49 -11.82
CA ALA A 137 -2.68 11.89 -11.76
C ALA A 137 -2.48 12.48 -13.16
N TYR A 138 -1.91 11.69 -14.09
CA TYR A 138 -1.74 12.08 -15.48
C TYR A 138 -3.08 12.44 -16.12
N GLU A 139 -4.02 11.50 -16.15
CA GLU A 139 -5.30 11.69 -16.83
C GLU A 139 -6.13 12.81 -16.21
N LEU A 140 -6.10 12.96 -14.87
CA LEU A 140 -6.81 14.05 -14.21
C LEU A 140 -6.19 15.43 -14.48
N TYR A 141 -4.87 15.50 -14.72
CA TYR A 141 -4.17 16.76 -14.93
C TYR A 141 -4.15 17.18 -16.41
N THR A 142 -3.93 16.23 -17.32
CA THR A 142 -3.82 16.52 -18.76
C THR A 142 -5.15 16.36 -19.50
N ALA A 143 -6.15 15.70 -18.90
CA ALA A 143 -7.36 15.22 -19.57
C ALA A 143 -7.07 14.25 -20.74
N GLU A 144 -5.82 13.78 -20.86
CA GLU A 144 -5.39 12.84 -21.88
C GLU A 144 -5.13 11.47 -21.27
N THR A 145 -5.40 10.43 -22.05
CA THR A 145 -5.10 9.06 -21.64
C THR A 145 -3.62 8.75 -21.82
N LEU A 146 -2.94 8.32 -20.76
CA LEU A 146 -1.55 7.87 -20.87
C LEU A 146 -1.51 6.58 -21.71
N ILE A 147 -0.92 6.65 -22.91
CA ILE A 147 -0.87 5.56 -23.90
C ILE A 147 0.11 4.47 -23.42
N ASP A 148 1.30 4.86 -22.97
CA ASP A 148 2.25 3.96 -22.31
C ASP A 148 1.95 3.89 -20.81
N ILE A 149 0.99 3.02 -20.51
CA ILE A 149 0.52 2.71 -19.17
C ILE A 149 1.62 2.06 -18.30
N GLU A 150 2.64 1.47 -18.94
CA GLU A 150 3.70 0.68 -18.31
C GLU A 150 4.99 1.53 -18.18
N LEU A 151 5.23 2.05 -16.98
CA LEU A 151 6.48 2.76 -16.66
C LEU A 151 7.60 1.74 -16.42
N GLU A 152 8.15 1.17 -17.50
CA GLU A 152 9.16 0.12 -17.44
C GLU A 152 10.37 0.49 -16.57
N SER A 153 10.77 1.76 -16.57
CA SER A 153 11.87 2.28 -15.74
C SER A 153 11.64 2.13 -14.23
N LEU A 154 10.39 1.91 -13.80
CA LEU A 154 10.00 1.75 -12.39
C LEU A 154 9.74 0.29 -12.00
N ARG A 155 9.83 -0.64 -12.95
CA ARG A 155 9.67 -2.08 -12.72
C ARG A 155 11.02 -2.76 -12.45
N GLY A 156 10.97 -4.02 -12.04
CA GLY A 156 12.15 -4.81 -11.73
C GLY A 156 12.66 -4.67 -10.30
N PHE A 157 13.80 -5.31 -10.03
CA PHE A 157 14.35 -5.57 -8.70
C PHE A 157 15.51 -4.66 -8.29
N GLN A 158 15.88 -3.69 -9.13
CA GLN A 158 16.82 -2.63 -8.72
C GLN A 158 16.33 -1.98 -7.42
N SER A 159 17.22 -1.93 -6.44
CA SER A 159 16.98 -1.43 -5.08
C SER A 159 16.37 -0.02 -5.03
N ILE A 160 16.87 0.84 -5.90
CA ILE A 160 16.40 2.20 -6.14
C ILE A 160 16.16 2.33 -7.64
N LYS A 161 15.00 2.86 -8.01
CA LYS A 161 14.61 3.11 -9.39
C LYS A 161 14.22 4.57 -9.51
N GLU A 162 14.76 5.25 -10.50
CA GLU A 162 14.44 6.64 -10.82
C GLU A 162 13.73 6.71 -12.16
N GLY A 163 12.79 7.64 -12.28
CA GLY A 163 12.07 7.85 -13.53
C GLY A 163 11.65 9.30 -13.67
N LYS A 164 11.22 9.63 -14.87
CA LYS A 164 10.62 10.93 -15.17
C LYS A 164 9.45 10.76 -16.10
N ILE A 165 8.42 11.56 -15.89
CA ILE A 165 7.30 11.68 -16.81
C ILE A 165 7.10 13.16 -17.13
N VAL A 166 6.65 13.47 -18.33
CA VAL A 166 6.31 14.83 -18.72
C VAL A 166 4.79 14.99 -18.66
N MET A 167 4.32 15.97 -17.91
CA MET A 167 2.90 16.29 -17.73
C MET A 167 2.69 17.76 -18.09
N ASP A 168 2.02 18.03 -19.22
CA ASP A 168 1.79 19.39 -19.72
C ASP A 168 3.08 20.22 -19.79
N GLY A 169 4.11 19.65 -20.42
CA GLY A 169 5.44 20.28 -20.56
C GLY A 169 6.29 20.34 -19.27
N LYS A 170 5.76 19.93 -18.11
CA LYS A 170 6.51 19.88 -16.84
C LYS A 170 7.10 18.50 -16.60
N GLU A 171 8.38 18.46 -16.23
CA GLU A 171 9.06 17.22 -15.86
C GLU A 171 8.76 16.83 -14.41
N ILE A 172 8.07 15.71 -14.22
CA ILE A 172 7.81 15.10 -12.92
C ILE A 172 8.81 13.97 -12.69
N ARG A 173 9.86 14.28 -11.90
CA ARG A 173 10.85 13.32 -11.39
C ARG A 173 10.27 12.47 -10.26
N VAL A 174 10.45 11.15 -10.36
CA VAL A 174 9.96 10.17 -9.38
C VAL A 174 11.04 9.17 -8.99
N ALA A 175 10.91 8.62 -7.78
CA ALA A 175 11.78 7.56 -7.29
C ALA A 175 10.99 6.44 -6.60
N VAL A 176 11.50 5.22 -6.69
CA VAL A 176 10.97 4.05 -5.99
C VAL A 176 12.12 3.37 -5.26
N ALA A 177 11.98 3.19 -3.95
CA ALA A 177 12.93 2.45 -3.13
C ALA A 177 12.23 1.28 -2.44
N HIS A 178 12.88 0.11 -2.43
CA HIS A 178 12.43 -1.02 -1.63
C HIS A 178 13.55 -1.51 -0.70
N GLY A 179 13.19 -1.86 0.53
CA GLY A 179 14.14 -2.07 1.63
C GLY A 179 14.50 -0.77 2.35
N LEU A 180 14.45 -0.79 3.69
CA LEU A 180 14.66 0.41 4.51
C LEU A 180 16.08 1.02 4.41
N GLY A 181 17.10 0.21 4.08
CA GLY A 181 18.44 0.74 3.81
C GLY A 181 18.46 1.68 2.60
N ASN A 182 17.76 1.29 1.52
CA ASN A 182 17.62 2.11 0.31
C ASN A 182 16.71 3.33 0.54
N ALA A 183 15.71 3.19 1.41
CA ALA A 183 14.90 4.31 1.86
C ALA A 183 15.76 5.39 2.52
N SER A 184 16.67 5.01 3.43
CA SER A 184 17.62 5.92 4.06
C SER A 184 18.41 6.71 3.02
N THR A 185 18.98 6.01 2.02
CA THR A 185 19.76 6.64 0.95
C THR A 185 18.96 7.71 0.19
N ILE A 186 17.72 7.41 -0.20
CA ILE A 186 16.87 8.37 -0.93
C ILE A 186 16.49 9.56 -0.04
N LEU A 187 16.18 9.34 1.22
CA LEU A 187 15.75 10.41 2.13
C LEU A 187 16.91 11.34 2.49
N ASP A 188 18.12 10.81 2.64
CA ASP A 188 19.33 11.62 2.85
C ASP A 188 19.67 12.48 1.63
N ILE A 189 19.36 11.99 0.41
CA ILE A 189 19.43 12.80 -0.81
C ILE A 189 18.39 13.92 -0.74
N VAL A 190 17.13 13.61 -0.41
CA VAL A 190 16.04 14.60 -0.31
C VAL A 190 16.33 15.67 0.75
N ARG A 191 16.94 15.31 1.88
CA ARG A 191 17.37 16.30 2.89
C ARG A 191 18.39 17.30 2.36
N LYS A 192 19.26 16.88 1.45
CA LYS A 192 20.30 17.73 0.84
C LYS A 192 19.79 18.50 -0.37
N ASP A 193 18.90 17.89 -1.13
CA ASP A 193 18.27 18.44 -2.33
C ASP A 193 16.75 18.15 -2.30
N PRO A 194 15.97 19.02 -1.62
CA PRO A 194 14.52 18.83 -1.47
C PRO A 194 13.77 18.81 -2.80
N ASP A 195 14.33 19.43 -3.84
CA ASP A 195 13.74 19.52 -5.18
C ASP A 195 14.10 18.32 -6.06
N ARG A 196 14.92 17.37 -5.58
CA ARG A 196 15.37 16.22 -6.37
C ARG A 196 14.21 15.41 -6.96
N TYR A 197 13.17 15.16 -6.16
CA TYR A 197 12.03 14.33 -6.55
C TYR A 197 10.70 14.97 -6.18
N HIS A 198 9.69 14.83 -7.05
CA HIS A 198 8.33 15.29 -6.76
C HIS A 198 7.51 14.21 -6.05
N PHE A 199 7.73 12.94 -6.39
CA PHE A 199 6.98 11.82 -5.82
C PHE A 199 7.87 10.60 -5.60
N ILE A 200 7.79 10.02 -4.39
CA ILE A 200 8.63 8.89 -3.97
C ILE A 200 7.75 7.76 -3.44
N GLU A 201 7.97 6.54 -3.92
CA GLU A 201 7.42 5.32 -3.32
C GLU A 201 8.48 4.65 -2.44
N ILE A 202 8.13 4.33 -1.20
CA ILE A 202 8.99 3.55 -0.30
C ILE A 202 8.27 2.29 0.18
N MET A 203 8.93 1.15 -0.02
CA MET A 203 8.49 -0.16 0.46
C MET A 203 9.49 -0.69 1.50
N GLY A 204 9.02 -1.10 2.68
CA GLY A 204 9.91 -1.57 3.74
C GLY A 204 10.66 -2.87 3.43
N CYS A 205 10.10 -3.76 2.59
CA CYS A 205 10.69 -5.07 2.27
C CYS A 205 11.35 -5.06 0.88
N PRO A 206 12.50 -5.76 0.70
CA PRO A 206 13.07 -6.00 -0.62
C PRO A 206 12.06 -6.67 -1.58
N GLY A 207 11.97 -6.18 -2.81
CA GLY A 207 10.99 -6.61 -3.81
C GLY A 207 9.55 -6.12 -3.57
N GLY A 208 9.29 -5.38 -2.49
CA GLY A 208 7.96 -4.93 -2.11
C GLY A 208 7.17 -5.96 -1.31
N CYS A 209 5.84 -5.86 -1.35
CA CYS A 209 4.95 -6.71 -0.54
C CYS A 209 5.05 -8.20 -0.87
N ILE A 210 5.40 -8.57 -2.10
CA ILE A 210 5.67 -9.97 -2.49
C ILE A 210 6.83 -10.63 -1.71
N GLY A 211 7.76 -9.84 -1.19
CA GLY A 211 8.86 -10.25 -0.30
C GLY A 211 8.56 -9.99 1.18
N GLY A 212 7.31 -9.70 1.53
CA GLY A 212 6.92 -9.36 2.89
C GLY A 212 7.17 -10.48 3.91
N GLY A 213 7.50 -10.10 5.14
CA GLY A 213 7.82 -11.04 6.22
C GLY A 213 6.67 -11.95 6.70
N GLY A 214 5.46 -11.83 6.13
CA GLY A 214 4.33 -12.72 6.34
C GLY A 214 4.17 -13.82 5.26
N GLN A 215 5.01 -13.80 4.22
CA GLN A 215 4.98 -14.77 3.12
C GLN A 215 5.52 -16.15 3.53
N PRO A 216 5.20 -17.23 2.78
CA PRO A 216 5.80 -18.55 3.01
C PRO A 216 7.32 -18.47 3.10
N TYR A 217 7.89 -19.22 4.04
CA TYR A 217 9.34 -19.34 4.16
C TYR A 217 9.92 -19.95 2.89
N ALA A 218 11.19 -19.63 2.65
CA ALA A 218 12.00 -20.34 1.67
C ALA A 218 12.01 -21.84 2.05
N GLY A 219 11.94 -22.72 1.05
CA GLY A 219 12.12 -24.15 1.27
C GLY A 219 13.50 -24.48 1.82
N SER A 220 13.68 -25.69 2.35
CA SER A 220 15.00 -26.20 2.74
C SER A 220 15.97 -26.08 1.56
N ASN A 221 17.17 -25.53 1.80
CA ASN A 221 18.21 -25.29 0.80
C ASN A 221 17.87 -24.24 -0.28
N SER A 222 16.90 -23.36 -0.02
CA SER A 222 16.64 -22.20 -0.88
C SER A 222 17.01 -20.89 -0.19
N MET A 223 17.30 -19.88 -0.98
CA MET A 223 17.70 -18.57 -0.50
C MET A 223 16.47 -17.75 -0.06
N PRO A 224 16.44 -17.21 1.17
CA PRO A 224 15.42 -16.24 1.57
C PRO A 224 15.44 -15.04 0.61
N LEU A 225 14.25 -14.57 0.22
CA LEU A 225 14.11 -13.46 -0.73
C LEU A 225 14.80 -13.71 -2.09
N ASP A 226 14.89 -14.98 -2.51
CA ASP A 226 15.37 -15.35 -3.84
C ASP A 226 14.70 -14.53 -4.95
N GLU A 227 15.51 -13.88 -5.78
CA GLU A 227 15.04 -12.94 -6.79
C GLU A 227 14.19 -13.64 -7.85
N GLU A 228 14.54 -14.87 -8.24
CA GLU A 228 13.78 -15.66 -9.22
C GLU A 228 12.39 -16.04 -8.70
N LEU A 229 12.28 -16.39 -7.42
CA LEU A 229 10.99 -16.59 -6.78
C LEU A 229 10.16 -15.29 -6.72
N LEU A 230 10.80 -14.17 -6.41
CA LEU A 230 10.12 -12.88 -6.36
C LEU A 230 9.66 -12.42 -7.76
N LYS A 231 10.45 -12.67 -8.81
CA LYS A 231 10.06 -12.44 -10.21
C LYS A 231 8.78 -13.18 -10.55
N LYS A 232 8.70 -14.49 -10.25
CA LYS A 232 7.50 -15.30 -10.48
C LYS A 232 6.27 -14.77 -9.74
N ARG A 233 6.44 -14.31 -8.49
CA ARG A 233 5.35 -13.67 -7.72
C ARG A 233 4.92 -12.35 -8.37
N ALA A 234 5.86 -11.54 -8.85
CA ALA A 234 5.58 -10.28 -9.53
C ALA A 234 4.85 -10.50 -10.87
N GLU A 235 5.32 -11.45 -11.68
CA GLU A 235 4.72 -11.84 -12.96
C GLU A 235 3.27 -12.27 -12.81
N SER A 236 2.95 -13.01 -11.75
CA SER A 236 1.56 -13.35 -11.43
C SER A 236 0.70 -12.10 -11.29
N LEU A 237 1.17 -11.07 -10.56
CA LEU A 237 0.43 -9.82 -10.39
C LEU A 237 0.31 -9.02 -11.69
N TYR A 238 1.38 -8.97 -12.49
CA TYR A 238 1.35 -8.31 -13.81
C TYR A 238 0.39 -9.01 -14.77
N SER A 239 0.36 -10.34 -14.77
CA SER A 239 -0.56 -11.12 -15.60
C SER A 239 -2.02 -10.84 -15.24
N ILE A 240 -2.33 -10.72 -13.94
CA ILE A 240 -3.67 -10.37 -13.48
C ILE A 240 -4.04 -8.96 -13.93
N ASP A 241 -3.15 -7.96 -13.80
CA ASP A 241 -3.41 -6.59 -14.29
C ASP A 241 -3.74 -6.57 -15.78
N ARG A 242 -2.96 -7.29 -16.61
CA ARG A 242 -3.19 -7.36 -18.07
C ARG A 242 -4.52 -7.99 -18.45
N GLN A 243 -5.07 -8.87 -17.62
CA GLN A 243 -6.35 -9.54 -17.87
C GLN A 243 -7.58 -8.74 -17.37
N ARG A 244 -7.38 -7.62 -16.66
CA ARG A 244 -8.50 -6.81 -16.14
C ARG A 244 -9.03 -5.84 -17.18
N THR A 245 -10.36 -5.76 -17.28
CA THR A 245 -11.06 -4.74 -18.10
C THR A 245 -10.71 -3.31 -17.66
N PHE A 246 -10.66 -3.07 -16.35
CA PHE A 246 -10.31 -1.76 -15.79
C PHE A 246 -8.89 -1.80 -15.21
N ARG A 247 -7.93 -1.14 -15.88
CA ARG A 247 -6.52 -1.06 -15.46
C ARG A 247 -6.14 0.23 -14.75
N ARG A 248 -7.12 1.11 -14.49
CA ARG A 248 -6.95 2.39 -13.78
C ARG A 248 -7.92 2.47 -12.62
N SER A 249 -7.43 2.93 -11.47
CA SER A 249 -8.22 2.96 -10.23
C SER A 249 -9.47 3.85 -10.34
N HIS A 250 -9.33 5.03 -10.96
CA HIS A 250 -10.44 5.98 -11.12
C HIS A 250 -11.48 5.54 -12.18
N ALA A 251 -11.11 4.62 -13.08
CA ALA A 251 -12.02 4.07 -14.09
C ALA A 251 -12.91 2.94 -13.54
N ASN A 252 -12.70 2.52 -12.28
CA ASN A 252 -13.47 1.46 -11.67
C ASN A 252 -14.91 1.95 -11.35
N PRO A 253 -15.95 1.39 -11.99
CA PRO A 253 -17.33 1.88 -11.84
C PRO A 253 -17.85 1.74 -10.40
N ASP A 254 -17.41 0.73 -9.66
CA ASP A 254 -17.84 0.54 -8.28
C ASP A 254 -17.23 1.58 -7.33
N ILE A 255 -15.96 1.97 -7.57
CA ILE A 255 -15.30 3.05 -6.83
C ILE A 255 -15.95 4.40 -7.18
N GLN A 256 -16.22 4.66 -8.45
CA GLN A 256 -16.94 5.87 -8.85
C GLN A 256 -18.32 5.96 -8.18
N ARG A 257 -19.05 4.83 -8.12
CA ARG A 257 -20.33 4.75 -7.42
C ARG A 257 -20.18 5.03 -5.92
N LEU A 258 -19.18 4.44 -5.25
CA LEU A 258 -18.87 4.70 -3.84
C LEU A 258 -18.65 6.20 -3.58
N TYR A 259 -17.90 6.88 -4.44
CA TYR A 259 -17.72 8.33 -4.32
C TYR A 259 -19.03 9.08 -4.54
N ARG A 260 -19.77 8.81 -5.62
CA ARG A 260 -21.04 9.52 -5.90
C ARG A 260 -22.09 9.33 -4.81
N GLU A 261 -22.23 8.13 -4.26
CA GLU A 261 -23.31 7.78 -3.34
C GLU A 261 -22.96 8.05 -1.87
N PHE A 262 -21.67 8.06 -1.52
CA PHE A 262 -21.26 8.11 -0.11
C PHE A 262 -20.16 9.16 0.15
N LEU A 263 -18.98 9.01 -0.44
CA LEU A 263 -17.82 9.85 -0.08
C LEU A 263 -17.84 11.26 -0.69
N GLY A 264 -18.72 11.51 -1.66
CA GLY A 264 -18.75 12.72 -2.48
C GLY A 264 -17.61 12.74 -3.51
N ARG A 265 -16.52 13.44 -3.19
CA ARG A 265 -15.33 13.58 -4.05
C ARG A 265 -14.06 13.24 -3.28
N PRO A 266 -12.95 12.87 -3.95
CA PRO A 266 -11.64 12.79 -3.32
C PRO A 266 -11.33 14.10 -2.58
N LEU A 267 -10.78 14.00 -1.37
CA LEU A 267 -10.47 15.12 -0.47
C LEU A 267 -11.70 15.91 0.03
N SER A 268 -12.92 15.38 -0.11
CA SER A 268 -14.08 15.88 0.65
C SER A 268 -13.88 15.69 2.16
N PRO A 269 -14.60 16.44 3.03
CA PRO A 269 -14.52 16.25 4.48
C PRO A 269 -14.74 14.79 4.92
N LEU A 270 -15.74 14.11 4.34
CA LEU A 270 -16.02 12.71 4.67
C LEU A 270 -14.94 11.75 4.16
N SER A 271 -14.43 11.96 2.93
CA SER A 271 -13.32 11.14 2.44
C SER A 271 -12.07 11.35 3.28
N HIS A 272 -11.82 12.56 3.76
CA HIS A 272 -10.68 12.89 4.62
C HIS A 272 -10.84 12.24 6.01
N GLU A 273 -12.02 12.32 6.62
CA GLU A 273 -12.33 11.60 7.88
C GLU A 273 -12.08 10.10 7.76
N LEU A 274 -12.59 9.47 6.70
CA LEU A 274 -12.64 8.01 6.61
C LEU A 274 -11.38 7.39 6.00
N LEU A 275 -10.72 8.07 5.06
CA LEU A 275 -9.66 7.53 4.22
C LEU A 275 -8.30 8.18 4.41
N HIS A 276 -8.20 9.25 5.22
CA HIS A 276 -6.92 9.89 5.55
C HIS A 276 -6.58 9.75 7.03
N THR A 277 -5.30 9.89 7.34
CA THR A 277 -4.71 9.79 8.68
C THR A 277 -3.60 10.81 8.81
N HIS A 278 -3.07 10.92 10.02
CA HIS A 278 -1.85 11.65 10.33
C HIS A 278 -0.83 10.69 10.95
N TYR A 279 0.42 11.11 10.92
CA TYR A 279 1.55 10.42 11.52
C TYR A 279 2.30 11.42 12.40
N LYS A 280 3.00 10.94 13.42
CA LYS A 280 3.72 11.81 14.34
C LYS A 280 5.06 11.21 14.72
N LEU A 281 5.99 12.06 15.14
CA LEU A 281 7.25 11.62 15.72
C LEU A 281 6.99 10.56 16.79
N HIS A 282 7.70 9.44 16.67
CA HIS A 282 7.70 8.39 17.66
C HIS A 282 9.14 8.08 18.05
N GLU A 283 9.50 8.35 19.31
CA GLU A 283 10.87 8.07 19.76
C GLU A 283 11.11 6.56 19.82
N PRO A 284 12.17 6.04 19.16
CA PRO A 284 12.49 4.63 19.21
C PRO A 284 12.92 4.21 20.62
N LYS A 285 12.17 3.29 21.23
CA LYS A 285 12.56 2.70 22.53
C LYS A 285 13.91 1.98 22.41
N GLY A 286 14.89 2.43 23.18
CA GLY A 286 16.23 1.80 23.25
C GLY A 286 17.24 2.31 22.22
N ILE A 287 16.88 3.26 21.35
CA ILE A 287 17.83 3.95 20.46
C ILE A 287 17.92 5.39 20.93
N ILE A 288 19.02 5.74 21.59
CA ILE A 288 19.31 7.13 21.96
C ILE A 288 19.75 7.84 20.68
N SER A 289 18.96 8.82 20.21
CA SER A 289 19.32 9.61 19.04
C SER A 289 20.64 10.36 19.30
N SER A 290 21.38 10.67 18.24
CA SER A 290 22.59 11.51 18.32
C SER A 290 22.32 12.84 19.01
N ASP A 291 21.14 13.41 18.79
CA ASP A 291 20.74 14.70 19.33
C ASP A 291 20.42 14.62 20.84
N ILE A 292 19.95 13.46 21.30
CA ILE A 292 19.79 13.18 22.73
C ILE A 292 21.15 12.86 23.36
N LYS A 293 22.03 12.10 22.67
CA LYS A 293 23.42 11.86 23.14
C LYS A 293 24.21 13.16 23.28
N ALA A 294 23.97 14.16 22.43
CA ALA A 294 24.63 15.46 22.50
C ALA A 294 24.14 16.35 23.66
N LYS A 295 23.02 16.00 24.30
CA LYS A 295 22.43 16.72 25.45
C LYS A 295 22.81 16.14 26.82
N TYR A 296 23.53 15.01 26.85
CA TYR A 296 24.11 14.37 28.04
C TYR A 296 25.63 14.40 27.95
#